data_AF-A0A6B8RXE2-F1
#
_entry.id   AF-A0A6B8RXE2-F1
#
_cell.length_a   1.000
_cell.length_b   1.000
_cell.length_c   1.000
_cell.angle_alpha   90.00
_cell.angle_beta   90.00
_cell.angle_gamma   90.00
#
_symmetry.space_group_name_H-M   'P 1'
#
loop_
_entity.id
_entity.type
_entity.pdbx_description
1 polymer ?
#
loop_
_entity_poly.entity_id
_entity_poly.type
_entity_poly.pdbx_seq_one_letter_code
_entity_poly.pdbx_strand_id
1 'polypeptide(L)'
;MGQGYVLINKSSKEVITYAFLRASKARELSGNSVTSAITSWYLLKNMGENIQFIEEEKVVDGYTDVTNQIIDELIVNKILIDNGLEVFDEEPIVYMRKLENFWAK
;
A
#
# COMPACT_ATOMS: atom_id res chain seq x y z
N MET A 1 -11.72 -15.80 -7.79
CA MET A 1 -11.14 -14.91 -6.77
C MET A 1 -9.63 -14.94 -6.95
N GLY A 2 -8.98 -13.80 -7.13
CA GLY A 2 -7.54 -13.74 -7.42
C GLY A 2 -6.72 -13.62 -6.16
N GLN A 3 -5.49 -14.10 -6.19
CA GLN A 3 -4.58 -14.08 -5.04
C GLN A 3 -4.09 -12.66 -4.75
N GLY A 4 -4.27 -12.22 -3.50
CA GLY A 4 -3.83 -10.92 -2.98
C GLY A 4 -2.41 -11.00 -2.41
N TYR A 5 -1.69 -9.89 -2.49
CA TYR A 5 -0.31 -9.76 -2.01
C TYR A 5 -0.18 -8.56 -1.08
N VAL A 6 0.70 -8.71 -0.09
CA VAL A 6 1.17 -7.64 0.78
C VAL A 6 2.69 -7.54 0.70
N LEU A 7 3.24 -6.41 1.12
CA LEU A 7 4.69 -6.25 1.27
C LEU A 7 5.02 -6.40 2.75
N ILE A 8 5.90 -7.34 3.10
CA ILE A 8 6.39 -7.50 4.47
C ILE A 8 7.86 -7.13 4.56
N ASN A 9 8.24 -6.59 5.70
CA ASN A 9 9.61 -6.43 6.11
C ASN A 9 9.90 -7.33 7.31
N LYS A 10 10.68 -8.37 7.08
CA LYS A 10 11.03 -9.36 8.11
C LYS A 10 12.04 -8.80 9.13
N SER A 11 12.81 -7.78 8.76
CA SER A 11 13.79 -7.15 9.64
C SER A 11 13.11 -6.29 10.70
N SER A 12 12.21 -5.39 10.30
CA SER A 12 11.48 -4.48 11.19
C SER A 12 10.16 -5.04 11.73
N LYS A 13 9.68 -6.17 11.20
CA LYS A 13 8.34 -6.72 11.46
C LYS A 13 7.21 -5.75 11.09
N GLU A 14 7.31 -5.18 9.90
CA GLU A 14 6.31 -4.26 9.35
C GLU A 14 5.60 -4.86 8.14
N VAL A 15 4.35 -4.47 7.91
CA VAL A 15 3.55 -4.86 6.75
C VAL A 15 2.93 -3.65 6.08
N ILE A 16 2.87 -3.68 4.74
CA ILE A 16 2.08 -2.77 3.92
C ILE A 16 0.96 -3.56 3.28
N THR A 17 -0.27 -3.18 3.62
CA THR A 17 -1.50 -3.80 3.16
C THR A 17 -2.14 -2.94 2.07
N TYR A 18 -2.25 -3.49 0.85
CA TYR A 18 -2.76 -2.74 -0.30
C TYR A 18 -4.27 -2.89 -0.54
N ALA A 19 -4.96 -3.73 0.24
CA ALA A 19 -6.40 -3.98 0.07
C ALA A 19 -7.24 -2.69 0.08
N PHE A 20 -6.90 -1.73 0.95
CA PHE A 20 -7.56 -0.43 1.05
C PHE A 20 -7.18 0.57 -0.07
N LEU A 21 -6.35 0.15 -1.01
CA LEU A 21 -5.91 0.94 -2.17
C LEU A 21 -6.45 0.38 -3.49
N ARG A 22 -7.45 -0.50 -3.42
CA ARG A 22 -8.08 -1.19 -4.58
C ARG A 22 -7.07 -1.92 -5.47
N ALA A 23 -5.96 -2.34 -4.90
CA ALA A 23 -4.92 -3.09 -5.60
C ALA A 23 -4.41 -4.17 -4.66
N SER A 24 -4.64 -5.43 -4.99
CA SER A 24 -4.09 -6.54 -4.20
C SER A 24 -3.43 -7.59 -5.09
N LYS A 25 -3.77 -7.63 -6.38
CA LYS A 25 -3.18 -8.59 -7.32
C LYS A 25 -1.89 -8.03 -7.93
N ALA A 26 -0.98 -8.92 -8.34
CA ALA A 26 0.29 -8.55 -8.97
C ALA A 26 0.15 -7.50 -10.10
N ARG A 27 -0.82 -7.67 -11.01
CA ARG A 27 -1.11 -6.71 -12.09
C ARG A 27 -1.57 -5.35 -11.57
N GLU A 28 -2.39 -5.34 -10.53
CA GLU A 28 -2.92 -4.10 -9.94
C GLU A 28 -1.81 -3.37 -9.19
N LEU A 29 -1.02 -4.08 -8.39
CA LEU A 29 0.10 -3.54 -7.62
C LEU A 29 1.18 -2.92 -8.54
N SER A 30 1.49 -3.58 -9.65
CA SER A 30 2.47 -3.11 -10.62
C SER A 30 1.94 -2.02 -11.57
N GLY A 31 0.64 -2.01 -11.84
CA GLY A 31 0.02 -1.05 -12.76
C GLY A 31 -0.52 0.21 -12.08
N ASN A 32 -0.76 0.19 -10.77
CA ASN A 32 -1.27 1.32 -10.02
C ASN A 32 -0.11 2.22 -9.55
N SER A 33 -0.16 3.49 -9.92
CA SER A 33 0.90 4.47 -9.65
C SER A 33 1.04 4.84 -8.17
N VAL A 34 -0.04 4.70 -7.39
CA VAL A 34 -0.03 4.92 -5.93
C VAL A 34 0.68 3.77 -5.23
N THR A 35 0.29 2.53 -5.52
CA THR A 35 0.93 1.35 -4.91
C THR A 35 2.39 1.23 -5.31
N SER A 36 2.73 1.60 -6.55
CA SER A 36 4.12 1.65 -7.03
C SER A 36 4.95 2.69 -6.28
N ALA A 37 4.39 3.87 -5.99
CA ALA A 37 5.06 4.90 -5.19
C ALA A 37 5.27 4.46 -3.74
N ILE A 38 4.24 3.88 -3.11
CA ILE A 38 4.31 3.31 -1.75
C ILE A 38 5.40 2.26 -1.67
N THR A 39 5.37 1.27 -2.56
CA THR A 39 6.36 0.19 -2.61
C THR A 39 7.76 0.76 -2.77
N SER A 40 7.96 1.64 -3.75
CA SER A 40 9.28 2.18 -4.09
C SER A 40 9.84 3.04 -2.96
N TRP A 41 9.02 3.89 -2.36
CA TRP A 41 9.41 4.72 -1.21
C TRP A 41 9.82 3.86 -0.02
N TYR A 42 9.02 2.85 0.30
CA TYR A 42 9.30 1.94 1.39
C TYR A 42 10.62 1.18 1.20
N LEU A 43 10.87 0.67 -0.01
CA LEU A 43 12.13 -0.01 -0.35
C LEU A 43 13.34 0.94 -0.26
N LEU A 44 13.19 2.19 -0.68
CA LEU A 44 14.26 3.19 -0.59
C LEU A 44 14.59 3.56 0.87
N LYS A 45 13.57 3.66 1.73
CA LYS A 45 13.72 3.98 3.16
C LYS A 45 14.35 2.84 3.96
N ASN A 46 14.09 1.61 3.58
CA ASN A 46 14.51 0.40 4.29
C ASN A 46 15.56 -0.38 3.47
N MET A 47 16.50 0.33 2.87
CA MET A 47 17.51 -0.24 1.98
C MET A 47 18.40 -1.24 2.75
N GLY A 48 18.55 -2.44 2.19
CA GLY A 48 19.33 -3.52 2.80
C GLY A 48 18.55 -4.42 3.76
N GLU A 49 17.28 -4.13 4.01
CA GLU A 49 16.41 -4.97 4.85
C GLU A 49 15.78 -6.13 4.06
N ASN A 50 15.29 -7.14 4.78
CA ASN A 50 14.65 -8.32 4.18
C ASN A 50 13.17 -8.04 3.89
N ILE A 51 12.95 -7.40 2.75
CA ILE A 51 11.62 -6.99 2.29
C ILE A 51 11.20 -7.89 1.13
N GLN A 52 9.96 -8.39 1.18
CA GLN A 52 9.43 -9.26 0.12
C GLN A 52 7.92 -9.15 0.01
N PHE A 53 7.43 -9.36 -1.21
CA PHE A 53 6.01 -9.62 -1.41
C PHE A 53 5.69 -11.04 -0.98
N ILE A 54 4.60 -11.21 -0.21
CA ILE A 54 4.01 -12.51 0.09
C ILE A 54 2.51 -12.46 -0.17
N GLU A 55 1.91 -13.63 -0.30
CA GLU A 55 0.46 -13.77 -0.36
C GLU A 55 -0.14 -13.34 0.98
N GLU A 56 -1.24 -12.59 0.92
CA GLU A 56 -1.90 -12.04 2.12
C GLU A 56 -2.30 -13.13 3.12
N GLU A 57 -2.74 -14.29 2.63
CA GLU A 57 -3.11 -15.45 3.46
C GLU A 57 -1.93 -16.10 4.22
N LYS A 58 -0.69 -15.79 3.82
CA LYS A 58 0.54 -16.31 4.44
C LYS A 58 1.14 -15.35 5.46
N VAL A 59 0.52 -14.19 5.68
CA VAL A 59 0.96 -13.23 6.69
C VAL A 59 0.72 -13.84 8.07
N VAL A 60 1.78 -13.93 8.86
CA VAL A 60 1.70 -14.40 10.25
C VAL A 60 1.38 -13.20 11.15
N ASP A 61 0.70 -13.44 12.27
CA ASP A 61 0.46 -12.41 13.27
C ASP A 61 1.77 -11.77 13.80
N GLY A 62 1.68 -10.52 14.26
CA GLY A 62 2.77 -9.81 14.91
C GLY A 62 3.58 -8.86 14.03
N TYR A 63 3.13 -8.61 12.79
CA TYR A 63 3.61 -7.48 11.99
C TYR A 63 2.82 -6.20 12.34
N THR A 64 3.52 -5.08 12.36
CA THR A 64 2.90 -3.76 12.51
C THR A 64 2.50 -3.23 11.14
N ASP A 65 1.23 -2.90 10.95
CA ASP A 65 0.78 -2.26 9.70
C ASP A 65 1.23 -0.79 9.68
N VAL A 66 2.10 -0.45 8.73
CA VAL A 66 2.68 0.90 8.56
C VAL A 66 2.11 1.62 7.34
N THR A 67 1.09 1.07 6.69
CA THR A 67 0.55 1.57 5.41
C THR A 67 0.16 3.05 5.50
N ASN A 68 -0.61 3.43 6.53
CA ASN A 68 -1.06 4.81 6.70
C ASN A 68 0.09 5.78 6.99
N GLN A 69 1.08 5.35 7.78
CA GLN A 69 2.26 6.17 8.04
C GLN A 69 3.00 6.46 6.74
N ILE A 70 3.22 5.46 5.89
CA ILE A 70 3.89 5.65 4.60
C ILE A 70 3.08 6.54 3.66
N ILE A 71 1.74 6.39 3.64
CA ILE A 71 0.86 7.28 2.85
C ILE A 71 1.03 8.73 3.31
N ASP A 72 0.98 8.98 4.62
CA ASP A 72 1.09 10.33 5.17
C ASP A 72 2.47 10.93 4.88
N GLU A 73 3.55 10.15 4.98
CA GLU A 73 4.89 10.57 4.57
C GLU A 73 4.93 10.98 3.09
N LEU A 74 4.32 10.19 2.20
CA LEU A 74 4.29 10.48 0.77
C LEU A 74 3.47 11.75 0.45
N ILE A 75 2.39 12.00 1.18
CA ILE A 75 1.59 13.22 1.05
C ILE A 75 2.41 14.44 1.49
N VAL A 76 3.08 14.36 2.64
CA VAL A 76 3.96 15.44 3.13
C VAL A 76 5.08 15.76 2.14
N ASN A 77 5.64 14.73 1.50
CA ASN A 77 6.68 14.88 0.48
C ASN A 77 6.15 15.23 -0.92
N LYS A 78 4.83 15.47 -1.07
CA LYS A 78 4.18 15.82 -2.35
C LYS A 78 4.38 14.78 -3.46
N ILE A 79 4.49 13.52 -3.08
CA ILE A 79 4.54 12.38 -4.02
C ILE A 79 3.12 11.87 -4.28
N LEU A 80 2.31 11.79 -3.22
CA LEU A 80 0.88 11.50 -3.32
C LEU A 80 0.05 12.75 -3.00
N ILE A 81 -1.13 12.84 -3.60
CA ILE A 81 -2.17 13.79 -3.25
C ILE A 81 -3.34 12.99 -2.67
N ASP A 82 -3.89 13.46 -1.56
CA ASP A 82 -5.14 12.95 -1.00
C ASP A 82 -6.30 13.84 -1.46
N ASN A 83 -7.17 13.29 -2.31
CA ASN A 83 -8.36 13.95 -2.83
C ASN A 83 -9.61 13.69 -1.97
N GLY A 84 -9.44 13.21 -0.73
CA GLY A 84 -10.52 12.94 0.22
C GLY A 84 -10.98 11.49 0.18
N LEU A 85 -12.27 11.27 0.41
CA LEU A 85 -12.86 9.92 0.47
C LEU A 85 -13.66 9.62 -0.80
N GLU A 86 -13.48 8.43 -1.33
CA GLU A 86 -14.32 7.85 -2.38
C GLU A 86 -15.21 6.75 -1.78
N VAL A 87 -16.50 6.77 -2.12
CA VAL A 87 -17.44 5.72 -1.74
C VAL A 87 -17.12 4.46 -2.54
N PHE A 88 -16.88 3.35 -1.84
CA PHE A 88 -16.52 2.09 -2.48
C PHE A 88 -17.69 1.13 -2.63
N ASP A 89 -18.54 1.06 -1.61
CA ASP A 89 -19.72 0.21 -1.57
C ASP A 89 -20.80 0.96 -0.78
N GLU A 90 -22.06 0.76 -1.12
CA GLU A 90 -23.19 1.44 -0.46
C GLU A 90 -23.77 0.61 0.69
N GLU A 91 -23.50 -0.71 0.75
CA GLU A 91 -24.01 -1.59 1.81
C GLU A 91 -23.01 -2.72 2.19
N PRO A 92 -22.17 -2.60 3.23
CA PRO A 92 -21.97 -1.45 4.13
C PRO A 92 -21.15 -0.32 3.49
N ILE A 93 -21.35 0.92 3.93
CA ILE A 93 -20.61 2.07 3.39
C ILE A 93 -19.13 1.97 3.77
N VAL A 94 -18.29 1.55 2.81
CA VAL A 94 -16.83 1.54 2.94
C VAL A 94 -16.26 2.77 2.24
N TYR A 95 -15.53 3.59 3.00
CA TYR A 95 -14.80 4.72 2.46
C TYR A 95 -13.34 4.34 2.21
N MET A 96 -12.79 4.76 1.08
CA MET A 96 -11.35 4.67 0.81
C MET A 96 -10.76 6.03 0.49
N ARG A 97 -9.51 6.27 0.89
CA ARG A 97 -8.79 7.49 0.53
C ARG A 97 -8.56 7.51 -0.98
N LYS A 98 -8.97 8.58 -1.64
CA LYS A 98 -8.73 8.81 -3.05
C LYS A 98 -7.31 9.37 -3.22
N LEU A 99 -6.35 8.46 -3.33
CA LEU A 99 -4.95 8.82 -3.52
C LEU A 99 -4.60 8.89 -5.00
N GLU A 100 -3.83 9.89 -5.39
CA GLU A 100 -3.28 10.04 -6.74
C GLU A 100 -1.79 10.33 -6.65
N ASN A 101 -1.01 9.72 -7.55
CA ASN A 101 0.42 10.02 -7.64
C ASN A 101 0.63 11.31 -8.43
N PHE A 102 1.28 12.30 -7.82
CA PHE A 102 1.53 13.62 -8.38
C PHE A 102 2.23 13.58 -9.76
N TRP A 103 3.10 12.57 -9.94
CA TRP A 103 3.95 12.43 -11.12
C TRP A 103 3.36 11.54 -12.22
N ALA A 104 2.27 10.81 -11.92
CA ALA A 104 1.61 9.94 -12.88
C ALA A 104 0.56 10.75 -13.66
N LYS A 105 0.99 11.46 -14.69
CA LYS A 105 0.13 12.13 -15.67
C LYS A 105 0.28 11.51 -17.05
#